data_AF-A0A2Z6ZYM6-F1
#
_entry.id   AF-A0A2Z6ZYM6-F1
#
_cell.length_a   1.000
_cell.length_b   1.000
_cell.length_c   1.000
_cell.angle_alpha   90.00
_cell.angle_beta   90.00
_cell.angle_gamma   90.00
#
_symmetry.space_group_name_H-M   'P 1'
#
loop_
_entity.id
_entity.type
_entity.pdbx_description
1 polymer ?
#
loop_
_entity_poly.entity_id
_entity_poly.type
_entity_poly.pdbx_seq_one_letter_code
_entity_poly.pdbx_strand_id
1 'polypeptide(L)'
;MQNTSLKQEFLKNWIKGLQLHSSFNKNTTIFERRKAIKLSADIAIASTRNSTTRWSRALIADASRDGSNKTLIEKISGREVPHKASLGLIRCSKRILKRSRFARRRAAPVAGLIAKKLVKSRTRALKRLVPGGEGMDEISLIKETIDYIVSLRVQVDVMGRMATAADRLIPFKTI
;
A
#
# COMPACT_ATOMS: atom_id res chain seq x y z
N MET A 1 13.18 16.64 -8.85
CA MET A 1 12.18 17.53 -8.21
C MET A 1 10.86 16.85 -7.81
N GLN A 2 10.53 15.63 -8.25
CA GLN A 2 9.24 14.98 -7.90
C GLN A 2 9.08 14.61 -6.41
N ASN A 3 10.16 14.39 -5.65
CA ASN A 3 10.07 13.94 -4.26
C ASN A 3 9.62 15.01 -3.26
N THR A 4 9.83 16.30 -3.53
CA THR A 4 9.47 17.37 -2.57
C THR A 4 7.96 17.56 -2.48
N SER A 5 7.27 17.57 -3.62
CA SER A 5 5.80 17.65 -3.66
C SER A 5 5.16 16.45 -2.96
N LEU A 6 5.65 15.23 -3.22
CA LEU A 6 5.13 14.02 -2.57
C LEU A 6 5.34 14.01 -1.05
N LYS A 7 6.49 14.51 -0.58
CA LYS A 7 6.73 14.67 0.87
C LYS A 7 5.76 15.67 1.49
N GLN A 8 5.47 16.77 0.81
CA GLN A 8 4.51 17.78 1.28
C GLN A 8 3.07 17.23 1.32
N GLU A 9 2.63 16.54 0.27
CA GLU A 9 1.32 15.90 0.24
C GLU A 9 1.19 14.83 1.32
N PHE A 10 2.20 13.96 1.45
CA PHE A 10 2.24 12.95 2.51
C PHE A 10 2.14 13.61 3.89
N LEU A 11 2.97 14.61 4.17
CA LEU A 11 2.99 15.32 5.45
C LEU A 11 1.65 15.96 5.77
N LYS A 12 1.05 16.66 4.81
CA LYS A 12 -0.27 17.30 4.94
C LYS A 12 -1.35 16.27 5.31
N ASN A 13 -1.40 15.16 4.57
CA ASN A 13 -2.38 14.11 4.80
C ASN A 13 -2.14 13.39 6.13
N TRP A 14 -0.88 13.16 6.49
CA TRP A 14 -0.50 12.48 7.72
C TRP A 14 -0.81 13.31 8.97
N ILE A 15 -0.47 14.61 8.98
CA ILE A 15 -0.85 15.53 10.06
C ILE A 15 -2.37 15.54 10.24
N LYS A 16 -3.13 15.61 9.14
CA LYS A 16 -4.59 15.55 9.18
C LYS A 16 -5.10 14.26 9.83
N GLY A 17 -4.51 13.11 9.50
CA GLY A 17 -4.85 11.82 10.11
C GLY A 17 -4.54 11.75 11.60
N LEU A 18 -3.36 12.24 12.01
CA LEU A 18 -2.96 12.27 13.42
C LEU A 18 -3.84 13.21 14.25
N GLN A 19 -4.18 14.39 13.73
CA GLN A 19 -5.07 15.34 14.39
C GLN A 19 -6.45 14.74 14.64
N LEU A 20 -7.01 14.03 13.65
CA LEU A 20 -8.29 13.36 13.81
C LEU A 20 -8.23 12.35 14.95
N HIS A 21 -7.22 11.48 14.98
CA HIS A 21 -7.08 10.51 16.07
C HIS A 21 -6.87 11.16 17.45
N SER A 22 -6.11 12.26 17.54
CA SER A 22 -5.89 12.99 18.79
C SER A 22 -7.18 13.60 19.36
N SER A 23 -8.09 14.05 18.49
CA SER A 23 -9.35 14.66 18.88
C SER A 23 -10.38 13.65 19.39
N PHE A 24 -10.31 12.40 18.94
CA PHE A 24 -11.30 11.37 19.30
C PHE A 24 -10.98 10.61 20.59
N ASN A 25 -9.73 10.62 21.09
CA ASN A 25 -9.37 9.59 22.05
C ASN A 25 -8.22 9.97 23.03
N LYS A 26 -8.57 10.64 24.14
CA LYS A 26 -7.65 11.03 25.22
C LYS A 26 -7.18 9.86 26.09
N ASN A 27 -7.96 8.76 26.15
CA ASN A 27 -7.72 7.59 27.01
C ASN A 27 -7.29 6.34 26.21
N THR A 28 -6.37 6.49 25.26
CA THR A 28 -5.90 5.38 24.42
C THR A 28 -4.73 4.63 25.03
N THR A 29 -4.75 3.31 24.86
CA THR A 29 -3.62 2.44 25.14
C THR A 29 -2.46 2.71 24.16
N ILE A 30 -1.23 2.36 24.55
CA ILE A 30 -0.05 2.48 23.67
C ILE A 30 -0.25 1.70 22.37
N PHE A 31 -0.91 0.54 22.43
CA PHE A 31 -1.20 -0.29 21.27
C PHE A 31 -2.12 0.41 20.27
N GLU A 32 -3.20 1.05 20.74
CA GLU A 32 -4.11 1.82 19.89
C GLU A 32 -3.42 3.03 19.25
N ARG A 33 -2.57 3.74 20.00
CA ARG A 33 -1.78 4.85 19.45
C ARG A 33 -0.86 4.39 18.33
N ARG A 34 -0.16 3.26 18.51
CA ARG A 34 0.69 2.67 17.46
C ARG A 34 -0.13 2.27 16.23
N LYS A 35 -1.29 1.62 16.43
CA LYS A 35 -2.21 1.24 15.35
C LYS A 35 -2.68 2.47 14.59
N ALA A 36 -3.04 3.55 15.29
CA ALA A 36 -3.51 4.79 14.69
C ALA A 36 -2.43 5.56 13.92
N ILE A 37 -1.21 5.59 14.43
CA ILE A 37 -0.06 6.18 13.73
C ILE A 37 0.18 5.42 12.41
N LYS A 38 0.21 4.09 12.48
CA LYS A 38 0.38 3.23 11.30
C LYS A 38 -0.74 3.45 10.29
N LEU A 39 -1.99 3.37 10.74
CA LEU A 39 -3.17 3.57 9.89
C LEU A 39 -3.16 4.95 9.22
N SER A 40 -2.86 6.01 9.99
CA SER A 40 -2.78 7.37 9.46
C SER A 40 -1.70 7.50 8.39
N ALA A 41 -0.56 6.82 8.58
CA ALA A 41 0.51 6.79 7.59
C ALA A 41 0.11 6.01 6.33
N ASP A 42 -0.52 4.84 6.48
CA ASP A 42 -0.99 3.97 5.38
C ASP A 42 -2.08 4.66 4.53
N ILE A 43 -2.96 5.45 5.15
CA ILE A 43 -3.94 6.26 4.42
C ILE A 43 -3.25 7.45 3.74
N ALA A 44 -2.38 8.17 4.45
CA ALA A 44 -1.70 9.34 3.90
C ALA A 44 -0.84 9.01 2.66
N ILE A 45 -0.07 7.93 2.70
CA ILE A 45 0.73 7.44 1.57
C ILE A 45 -0.16 7.05 0.39
N ALA A 46 -1.28 6.35 0.63
CA ALA A 46 -2.24 5.99 -0.41
C ALA A 46 -2.89 7.23 -1.06
N SER A 47 -3.19 8.26 -0.26
CA SER A 47 -3.77 9.52 -0.75
C SER A 47 -2.81 10.34 -1.62
N THR A 48 -1.49 10.24 -1.46
CA THR A 48 -0.51 10.93 -2.35
C THR A 48 -0.53 10.43 -3.81
N ARG A 49 -1.23 9.33 -4.08
CA ARG A 49 -1.46 8.79 -5.42
C ARG A 49 -2.89 8.92 -5.87
N ASN A 50 -3.71 9.71 -5.16
CA ASN A 50 -5.14 9.89 -5.45
C ASN A 50 -5.88 8.56 -5.60
N SER A 51 -5.48 7.52 -4.85
CA SER A 51 -6.01 6.14 -4.96
C SER A 51 -6.04 5.55 -6.38
N THR A 52 -5.16 6.02 -7.27
CA THR A 52 -5.11 5.60 -8.68
C THR A 52 -4.39 4.27 -8.87
N THR A 53 -3.46 3.93 -7.98
CA THR A 53 -2.68 2.68 -8.04
C THR A 53 -3.41 1.54 -7.35
N ARG A 54 -3.13 0.30 -7.75
CA ARG A 54 -3.73 -0.86 -7.10
C ARG A 54 -3.27 -0.99 -5.65
N TRP A 55 -2.00 -0.71 -5.35
CA TRP A 55 -1.49 -0.79 -3.98
C TRP A 55 -2.14 0.26 -3.07
N SER A 56 -2.39 1.49 -3.54
CA SER A 56 -3.02 2.53 -2.74
C SER A 56 -4.49 2.20 -2.44
N ARG A 57 -5.23 1.67 -3.41
CA ARG A 57 -6.60 1.15 -3.17
C ARG A 57 -6.62 -0.01 -2.19
N ALA A 58 -5.64 -0.92 -2.26
CA ALA A 58 -5.56 -2.05 -1.35
C ALA A 58 -5.33 -1.59 0.10
N LEU A 59 -4.47 -0.58 0.34
CA LEU A 59 -4.28 0.02 1.66
C LEU A 59 -5.56 0.65 2.20
N ILE A 60 -6.27 1.44 1.38
CA ILE A 60 -7.54 2.06 1.77
C ILE A 60 -8.60 0.99 2.07
N ALA A 61 -8.66 -0.08 1.27
CA ALA A 61 -9.58 -1.18 1.48
C ALA A 61 -9.30 -1.94 2.79
N ASP A 62 -8.02 -2.19 3.12
CA ASP A 62 -7.65 -2.83 4.38
C ASP A 62 -7.96 -1.93 5.59
N ALA A 63 -7.66 -0.63 5.49
CA ALA A 63 -8.01 0.38 6.50
C ALA A 63 -9.53 0.46 6.76
N SER A 64 -10.34 0.31 5.70
CA SER A 64 -11.81 0.36 5.77
C SER A 64 -12.46 -0.88 6.37
N ARG A 65 -11.72 -1.96 6.69
CA ARG A 65 -12.28 -3.17 7.31
C ARG A 65 -12.81 -2.91 8.72
N ASP A 66 -12.22 -1.94 9.40
CA ASP A 66 -12.63 -1.47 10.71
C ASP A 66 -13.54 -0.24 10.50
N GLY A 67 -14.83 -0.40 10.80
CA GLY A 67 -15.85 0.60 10.47
C GLY A 67 -15.61 1.97 11.12
N SER A 68 -14.85 2.01 12.21
CA SER A 68 -14.43 3.25 12.90
C SER A 68 -13.51 4.14 12.04
N ASN A 69 -12.80 3.55 11.08
CA ASN A 69 -11.81 4.26 10.26
C ASN A 69 -12.41 4.90 9.00
N LYS A 70 -13.69 4.65 8.69
CA LYS A 70 -14.33 5.16 7.48
C LYS A 70 -14.29 6.69 7.41
N THR A 71 -14.64 7.33 8.53
CA THR A 71 -14.66 8.81 8.66
C THR A 71 -13.25 9.41 8.54
N LEU A 72 -12.22 8.70 9.00
CA LEU A 72 -10.82 9.09 8.87
C LEU A 72 -10.39 9.08 7.40
N ILE A 73 -10.71 8.01 6.67
CA ILE A 73 -10.36 7.83 5.25
C ILE A 73 -11.00 8.94 4.40
N GLU A 74 -12.29 9.20 4.57
CA GLU A 74 -13.02 10.25 3.84
C GLU A 74 -12.38 11.63 4.06
N LYS A 75 -12.07 11.95 5.32
CA LYS A 75 -11.46 13.23 5.67
C LYS A 75 -10.05 13.37 5.13
N ILE A 76 -9.19 12.35 5.20
CA ILE A 76 -7.82 12.44 4.69
C ILE A 76 -7.81 12.47 3.16
N SER A 77 -8.64 11.64 2.52
CA SER A 77 -8.66 11.53 1.06
C SER A 77 -9.36 12.68 0.35
N GLY A 78 -10.15 13.50 1.05
CA GLY A 78 -10.84 14.67 0.48
C GLY A 78 -11.88 14.33 -0.60
N ARG A 79 -12.24 13.05 -0.74
CA ARG A 79 -13.22 12.49 -1.67
C ARG A 79 -14.05 11.46 -0.93
N GLU A 80 -15.34 11.43 -1.22
CA GLU A 80 -16.20 10.32 -0.85
C GLU A 80 -15.58 9.02 -1.41
N VAL A 81 -15.35 8.05 -0.52
CA VAL A 81 -14.87 6.74 -0.93
C VAL A 81 -15.97 6.13 -1.78
N PRO A 82 -15.74 5.76 -3.05
CA PRO A 82 -16.79 5.16 -3.85
C PRO A 82 -17.30 3.90 -3.13
N HIS A 83 -18.61 3.91 -2.90
CA HIS A 83 -19.35 2.77 -2.35
C HIS A 83 -18.96 1.51 -3.10
N LYS A 84 -18.79 0.41 -2.35
CA LYS A 84 -18.52 -0.94 -2.83
C LYS A 84 -19.23 -1.22 -4.16
N ALA A 85 -18.54 -1.07 -5.27
CA ALA A 85 -18.87 -1.85 -6.45
C ALA A 85 -18.35 -3.25 -6.13
N SER A 86 -19.27 -4.13 -5.74
CA SER A 86 -19.11 -5.56 -5.94
C SER A 86 -18.67 -5.74 -7.40
N LEU A 87 -17.36 -5.86 -7.61
CA LEU A 87 -16.83 -6.33 -8.88
C LEU A 87 -17.33 -7.77 -8.97
N GLY A 88 -18.48 -7.92 -9.63
CA GLY A 88 -19.09 -9.20 -9.90
C GLY A 88 -18.00 -10.13 -10.42
N LEU A 89 -17.95 -11.33 -9.85
CA LEU A 89 -17.22 -12.44 -10.43
C LEU A 89 -17.65 -12.54 -11.90
N ILE A 90 -16.82 -12.03 -12.81
CA ILE A 90 -16.97 -12.32 -14.23
C ILE A 90 -16.60 -13.80 -14.36
N ARG A 91 -17.63 -14.64 -14.29
CA ARG A 91 -17.56 -16.06 -14.62
C ARG A 91 -17.32 -16.17 -16.12
N CYS A 92 -16.06 -16.06 -16.54
CA CYS A 92 -15.68 -16.32 -17.92
C CYS A 92 -15.81 -17.83 -18.19
N SER A 93 -16.91 -18.26 -18.78
CA SER A 93 -17.07 -19.58 -19.40
C SER A 93 -16.21 -19.66 -20.67
N LYS A 94 -14.93 -19.98 -20.52
CA LYS A 94 -14.09 -20.32 -21.69
C LYS A 94 -14.36 -21.77 -22.10
N ARG A 95 -15.08 -21.91 -23.21
CA ARG A 95 -15.33 -23.16 -23.95
C ARG A 95 -14.01 -23.89 -24.18
N ILE A 96 -13.98 -25.17 -23.81
CA ILE A 96 -12.89 -26.09 -24.11
C ILE A 96 -12.92 -26.37 -25.61
N LEU A 97 -11.99 -25.79 -26.36
CA LEU A 97 -11.61 -26.31 -27.67
C LEU A 97 -10.28 -27.03 -27.51
N LYS A 98 -10.37 -28.36 -27.42
CA LYS A 98 -9.23 -29.27 -27.59
C LYS A 98 -8.71 -29.11 -29.02
N ARG A 99 -7.55 -28.46 -29.18
CA ARG A 99 -6.74 -28.63 -30.39
C ARG A 99 -5.36 -29.10 -29.96
N SER A 100 -5.13 -30.39 -30.16
CA SER A 100 -3.84 -31.03 -29.96
C SER A 100 -2.81 -30.38 -30.88
N ARG A 101 -1.74 -29.85 -30.29
CA ARG A 101 -0.48 -29.64 -30.98
C ARG A 101 0.60 -30.31 -30.14
N PHE A 102 1.01 -31.49 -30.58
CA PHE A 102 2.28 -32.09 -30.21
C PHE A 102 3.39 -31.15 -30.69
N ALA A 103 3.76 -30.18 -29.87
CA ALA A 103 4.99 -29.44 -30.06
C ALA A 103 6.12 -30.30 -29.51
N ARG A 104 7.04 -30.70 -30.40
CA ARG A 104 8.31 -31.36 -30.07
C ARG A 104 8.94 -30.63 -28.89
N ARG A 105 9.03 -31.30 -27.74
CA ARG A 105 9.75 -30.80 -26.56
C ARG A 105 11.23 -30.75 -26.93
N ARG A 106 11.72 -29.60 -27.39
CA ARG A 106 13.16 -29.31 -27.25
C ARG A 106 13.42 -29.30 -25.74
N ALA A 107 14.33 -30.14 -25.28
CA ALA A 107 14.74 -30.17 -23.88
C ALA A 107 15.19 -28.74 -23.51
N ALA A 108 14.39 -28.05 -22.70
CA ALA A 108 14.80 -26.76 -22.18
C ALA A 108 16.06 -27.01 -21.35
N PRO A 109 17.13 -26.23 -21.54
CA PRO A 109 18.33 -26.41 -20.74
C PRO A 109 17.94 -26.34 -19.26
N VAL A 110 18.49 -27.25 -18.44
CA VAL A 110 18.17 -27.38 -17.01
C VAL A 110 18.25 -26.02 -16.30
N ALA A 111 19.22 -25.19 -16.69
CA ALA A 111 19.37 -23.80 -16.24
C ALA A 111 18.11 -22.93 -16.47
N GLY A 112 17.45 -23.05 -17.62
CA GLY A 112 16.22 -22.31 -17.92
C GLY A 112 15.03 -22.73 -17.07
N LEU A 113 14.94 -24.01 -16.67
CA LEU A 113 13.91 -24.48 -15.74
C LEU A 113 14.16 -23.98 -14.31
N ILE A 114 15.42 -23.99 -13.87
CA ILE A 114 15.85 -23.43 -12.58
C ILE A 114 15.54 -21.94 -12.51
N ALA A 115 15.94 -21.17 -13.54
CA ALA A 115 15.66 -19.74 -13.62
C ALA A 115 14.16 -19.45 -13.56
N LYS A 116 13.33 -20.19 -14.32
CA LYS A 116 11.86 -20.05 -14.27
C LYS A 116 11.28 -20.34 -12.89
N LYS A 117 11.78 -21.38 -12.20
CA LYS A 117 11.33 -21.71 -10.83
C LYS A 117 11.70 -20.60 -9.85
N LEU A 118 12.91 -20.05 -9.97
CA LEU A 118 13.37 -18.94 -9.13
C LEU A 118 12.52 -17.68 -9.36
N VAL A 119 12.30 -17.29 -10.62
CA VAL A 119 11.45 -16.14 -10.96
C VAL A 119 10.05 -16.33 -10.39
N LYS A 120 9.42 -17.49 -10.59
CA LYS A 120 8.09 -17.78 -10.01
C LYS A 120 8.06 -17.64 -8.48
N SER A 121 9.10 -18.10 -7.80
CA SER A 121 9.21 -17.99 -6.34
C SER A 121 9.35 -16.52 -5.90
N ARG A 122 10.23 -15.76 -6.57
CA ARG A 122 10.43 -14.33 -6.29
C ARG A 122 9.19 -13.50 -6.60
N THR A 123 8.52 -13.77 -7.72
CA THR A 123 7.24 -13.14 -8.07
C THR A 123 6.19 -13.40 -6.99
N ARG A 124 6.06 -14.64 -6.50
CA ARG A 124 5.13 -14.96 -5.41
C ARG A 124 5.48 -14.21 -4.11
N ALA A 125 6.76 -14.13 -3.76
CA ALA A 125 7.18 -13.35 -2.60
C ALA A 125 6.83 -11.87 -2.77
N LEU A 126 7.08 -11.30 -3.95
CA LEU A 126 6.78 -9.90 -4.23
C LEU A 126 5.27 -9.60 -4.19
N LYS A 127 4.44 -10.50 -4.71
CA LYS A 127 2.97 -10.39 -4.63
C LYS A 127 2.43 -10.28 -3.20
N ARG A 128 3.12 -10.89 -2.23
CA ARG A 128 2.76 -10.81 -0.80
C ARG A 128 3.24 -9.54 -0.13
N LEU A 129 4.31 -8.92 -0.66
CA LEU A 129 4.90 -7.70 -0.11
C LEU A 129 4.18 -6.44 -0.59
N VAL A 130 3.72 -6.43 -1.84
CA VAL A 130 3.01 -5.29 -2.42
C VAL A 130 1.53 -5.38 -2.04
N PRO A 131 0.93 -4.34 -1.42
CA PRO A 131 -0.50 -4.32 -1.14
C PRO A 131 -1.33 -4.60 -2.42
N GLY A 132 -2.24 -5.58 -2.34
CA GLY A 132 -3.04 -6.02 -3.49
C GLY A 132 -2.28 -6.81 -4.56
N GLY A 133 -1.01 -7.17 -4.33
CA GLY A 133 -0.13 -7.80 -5.30
C GLY A 133 -0.56 -9.19 -5.77
N GLU A 134 -1.27 -9.96 -4.93
CA GLU A 134 -1.69 -11.34 -5.24
C GLU A 134 -2.46 -11.46 -6.57
N GLY A 135 -3.32 -10.48 -6.87
CA GLY A 135 -4.13 -10.43 -8.09
C GLY A 135 -3.45 -9.80 -9.32
N MET A 136 -2.19 -9.37 -9.23
CA MET A 136 -1.51 -8.66 -10.33
C MET A 136 -0.82 -9.60 -11.32
N ASP A 137 -0.75 -9.20 -12.60
CA ASP A 137 0.18 -9.78 -13.57
C ASP A 137 1.63 -9.29 -13.31
N GLU A 138 2.62 -9.93 -13.92
CA GLU A 138 4.04 -9.67 -13.66
C GLU A 138 4.46 -8.23 -14.00
N ILE A 139 3.94 -7.65 -15.08
CA ILE A 139 4.30 -6.30 -15.53
C ILE A 139 3.66 -5.27 -14.59
N SER A 140 2.36 -5.43 -14.29
CA SER A 140 1.68 -4.58 -13.31
C SER A 140 2.35 -4.65 -11.94
N LEU A 141 2.77 -5.84 -11.50
CA LEU A 141 3.41 -6.03 -10.20
C LEU A 141 4.71 -5.25 -10.10
N ILE A 142 5.58 -5.31 -11.12
CA ILE A 142 6.84 -4.56 -11.14
C ILE A 142 6.56 -3.04 -11.12
N LYS A 143 5.62 -2.58 -11.95
CA LYS A 143 5.24 -1.15 -12.01
C LYS A 143 4.74 -0.63 -10.66
N GLU A 144 3.82 -1.36 -10.04
CA GLU A 144 3.25 -1.02 -8.72
C GLU A 144 4.32 -1.10 -7.62
N THR A 145 5.26 -2.06 -7.71
CA THR A 145 6.38 -2.19 -6.77
C THR A 145 7.27 -0.96 -6.79
N ILE A 146 7.66 -0.49 -7.98
CA ILE A 146 8.52 0.69 -8.12
C ILE A 146 7.85 1.91 -7.48
N ASP A 147 6.57 2.12 -7.80
CA ASP A 147 5.82 3.23 -7.23
C ASP A 147 5.64 3.13 -5.71
N TYR A 148 5.38 1.92 -5.20
CA TYR A 148 5.26 1.67 -3.77
C TYR A 148 6.58 1.90 -3.02
N ILE A 149 7.72 1.48 -3.58
CA ILE A 149 9.06 1.76 -3.00
C ILE A 149 9.32 3.26 -2.89
N VAL A 150 8.99 4.03 -3.94
CA VAL A 150 9.16 5.49 -3.90
C VAL A 150 8.30 6.09 -2.79
N SER A 151 7.07 5.61 -2.65
CA SER A 151 6.13 6.09 -1.64
C SER A 151 6.58 5.73 -0.22
N LEU A 152 7.11 4.51 -0.01
CA LEU A 152 7.69 4.08 1.28
C LEU A 152 8.89 4.93 1.68
N ARG A 153 9.76 5.27 0.72
CA ARG A 153 10.91 6.17 0.99
C ARG A 153 10.45 7.54 1.45
N VAL A 154 9.39 8.09 0.85
CA VAL A 154 8.77 9.35 1.27
C VAL A 154 8.24 9.24 2.70
N GLN A 155 7.49 8.18 3.01
CA GLN A 155 6.94 7.94 4.35
C GLN A 155 8.05 7.89 5.41
N VAL A 156 9.07 7.05 5.21
CA VAL A 156 10.16 6.88 6.19
C VAL A 156 10.97 8.16 6.38
N ASP A 157 11.29 8.89 5.30
CA ASP A 157 12.05 10.15 5.40
C ASP A 157 11.27 11.22 6.18
N VAL A 158 9.98 11.40 5.88
CA VAL A 158 9.16 12.41 6.58
C VAL A 158 8.95 12.05 8.05
N MET A 159 8.57 10.79 8.34
CA MET A 159 8.36 10.33 9.71
C MET A 159 9.64 10.40 10.54
N GLY A 160 10.77 10.03 9.95
CA GLY A 160 12.09 10.09 10.60
C GLY A 160 12.49 11.53 10.96
N ARG A 161 12.33 12.48 10.04
CA ARG A 161 12.60 13.91 10.32
C ARG A 161 11.73 14.45 11.44
N MET A 162 10.45 14.06 11.48
CA MET A 162 9.54 14.47 12.55
C MET A 162 9.94 13.88 13.90
N ALA A 163 10.34 12.60 13.95
CA ALA A 163 10.84 11.98 15.18
C ALA A 163 12.11 12.70 15.68
N THR A 164 13.09 12.94 14.81
CA THR A 164 14.32 13.69 15.16
C THR A 164 14.01 15.11 15.62
N ALA A 165 13.04 15.79 14.99
CA ALA A 165 12.62 17.12 15.43
C ALA A 165 11.93 17.06 16.81
N ALA A 166 11.08 16.07 17.06
CA ALA A 166 10.43 15.87 18.35
C ALA A 166 11.45 15.60 19.47
N ASP A 167 12.44 14.75 19.22
CA ASP A 167 13.52 14.45 20.19
C ASP A 167 14.30 15.71 20.58
N ARG A 168 14.46 16.66 19.65
CA ARG A 168 15.11 17.96 19.90
C ARG A 168 14.23 18.98 20.64
N LEU A 169 12.91 18.78 20.67
CA LEU A 169 11.96 19.65 21.38
C LEU A 169 11.66 19.17 22.81
N ILE A 170 11.94 17.89 23.10
CA ILE A 170 11.80 17.29 24.43
C ILE A 170 12.96 17.59 25.43
N PRO A 171 14.13 18.19 25.10
CA PRO A 171 15.23 18.33 26.06
C PRO A 171 15.02 19.41 27.15
N PHE A 172 13.91 20.15 27.17
CA PHE A 172 13.66 21.22 28.16
C PHE A 172 12.67 20.86 29.29
N LYS A 173 12.38 19.59 29.52
CA LYS A 173 11.42 19.17 30.58
C LYS A 173 12.02 18.28 31.67
N THR A 174 13.31 18.41 31.92
CA THR A 174 13.98 17.68 33.01
C THR A 174 15.00 18.57 33.71
N ILE A 175 14.55 19.66 34.33
CA ILE A 175 15.14 20.28 35.54
C ILE A 175 13.99 20.85 36.36
#